data_AF-A0AAW1KRR3-F1
#
_entry.id   AF-A0AAW1KRR3-F1
#
_cell.length_a   1.000
_cell.length_b   1.000
_cell.length_c   1.000
_cell.angle_alpha   90.00
_cell.angle_beta   90.00
_cell.angle_gamma   90.00
#
_symmetry.space_group_name_H-M   'P 1'
#
loop_
_entity.id
_entity.type
_entity.pdbx_description
1 polymer ?
#
loop_
_entity_poly.entity_id
_entity_poly.type
_entity_poly.pdbx_seq_one_letter_code
_entity_poly.pdbx_strand_id
1 'polypeptide(L)'
;MAAPRYDMDRFGVVFRASPRQTDVIIVAGTVTNKMATCVRKVYDHMPEPKWVISMGSCANYGGYYHYSYSVLRGADRIIPVDIYVPGGTVTNKMATCVRKVYDHMPEPKWVISMGSCANYGGYYHYSYSVLRGADRIIPVDIYVPGCPPTPEALLYGVLQLQKKVKRLRHFQMWYRK
;
A
#
# COMPACT_ATOMS: atom_id res chain seq x y z
N MET A 1 -0.46 9.93 -11.74
CA MET A 1 -1.27 8.82 -12.26
C MET A 1 -2.56 9.27 -12.95
N ALA A 2 -2.92 10.56 -12.95
CA ALA A 2 -4.16 11.06 -13.58
C ALA A 2 -3.90 12.01 -14.77
N ALA A 3 -2.69 12.00 -15.33
CA ALA A 3 -2.34 12.86 -16.47
C ALA A 3 -2.79 12.20 -17.78
N PRO A 4 -3.14 12.94 -18.83
CA PRO A 4 -3.66 12.39 -20.09
C PRO A 4 -2.71 11.38 -20.77
N ARG A 5 -1.40 11.48 -20.46
CA ARG A 5 -0.38 10.53 -20.94
C ARG A 5 -0.48 9.15 -20.29
N TYR A 6 -0.99 9.10 -19.06
CA TYR A 6 -1.14 7.90 -18.24
C TYR A 6 -2.57 7.85 -17.72
N ASP A 7 -3.49 7.69 -18.65
CA ASP A 7 -4.92 7.74 -18.39
C ASP A 7 -5.40 6.43 -17.77
N MET A 8 -5.68 6.47 -16.46
CA MET A 8 -6.22 5.33 -15.73
C MET A 8 -7.71 5.10 -16.01
N ASP A 9 -8.40 6.06 -16.62
CA ASP A 9 -9.81 5.94 -17.00
C ASP A 9 -10.00 4.80 -18.02
N ARG A 10 -9.02 4.59 -18.92
CA ARG A 10 -8.97 3.47 -19.86
C ARG A 10 -8.99 2.09 -19.21
N PHE A 11 -8.50 1.98 -17.99
CA PHE A 11 -8.48 0.73 -17.23
C PHE A 11 -9.70 0.58 -16.32
N GLY A 12 -10.72 1.46 -16.49
CA GLY A 12 -11.91 1.50 -15.66
C GLY A 12 -11.67 2.08 -14.27
N VAL A 13 -10.49 2.67 -14.02
CA VAL A 13 -10.14 3.27 -12.73
C VAL A 13 -10.39 4.77 -12.82
N VAL A 14 -11.57 5.17 -12.36
CA VAL A 14 -12.00 6.57 -12.34
C VAL A 14 -11.81 7.14 -10.95
N PHE A 15 -11.17 8.31 -10.84
CA PHE A 15 -11.11 9.04 -9.58
C PHE A 15 -12.47 9.64 -9.27
N ARG A 16 -13.24 8.96 -8.42
CA ARG A 16 -14.52 9.47 -7.91
C ARG A 16 -14.29 10.24 -6.61
N ALA A 17 -14.88 11.43 -6.52
CA ALA A 17 -14.75 12.29 -5.35
C ALA A 17 -15.63 11.84 -4.16
N SER A 18 -16.71 11.10 -4.42
CA SER A 18 -17.67 10.71 -3.38
C SER A 18 -17.33 9.33 -2.79
N PRO A 19 -17.26 9.19 -1.45
CA PRO A 19 -16.90 7.92 -0.82
C PRO A 19 -17.95 6.82 -1.00
N ARG A 20 -19.19 7.17 -1.33
CA ARG A 20 -20.28 6.21 -1.56
C ARG A 20 -20.20 5.50 -2.91
N GLN A 21 -19.49 6.09 -3.87
CA GLN A 21 -19.31 5.54 -5.22
C GLN A 21 -17.91 4.91 -5.40
N THR A 22 -17.05 4.98 -4.39
CA THR A 22 -15.70 4.46 -4.44
C THR A 22 -15.61 3.08 -3.81
N ASP A 23 -15.06 2.13 -4.54
CA ASP A 23 -14.82 0.77 -4.06
C ASP A 23 -13.39 0.57 -3.50
N VAL A 24 -12.47 1.50 -3.84
CA VAL A 24 -11.07 1.45 -3.42
C VAL A 24 -10.66 2.81 -2.84
N ILE A 25 -10.02 2.79 -1.67
CA ILE A 25 -9.38 3.96 -1.07
C ILE A 25 -7.87 3.79 -1.08
N ILE A 26 -7.16 4.81 -1.56
CA ILE A 26 -5.69 4.85 -1.55
C ILE A 26 -5.25 5.88 -0.52
N VAL A 27 -4.67 5.41 0.58
CA VAL A 27 -4.06 6.27 1.59
C VAL A 27 -2.61 6.52 1.18
N ALA A 28 -2.37 7.68 0.57
CA ALA A 28 -1.05 8.12 0.17
C ALA A 28 -0.57 9.27 1.05
N GLY A 29 0.61 9.12 1.65
CA GLY A 29 1.24 10.17 2.45
C GLY A 29 0.98 10.09 3.96
N THR A 30 1.35 11.13 4.68
CA THR A 30 1.33 11.14 6.15
C THR A 30 -0.07 11.36 6.68
N VAL A 31 -0.55 10.46 7.54
CA VAL A 31 -1.83 10.62 8.24
C VAL A 31 -1.56 11.24 9.62
N THR A 32 -2.16 12.39 9.91
CA THR A 32 -2.05 13.06 11.21
C THR A 32 -3.10 12.56 12.20
N ASN A 33 -2.83 12.66 13.50
CA ASN A 33 -3.78 12.26 14.54
C ASN A 33 -5.13 12.99 14.41
N LYS A 34 -5.12 14.25 13.99
CA LYS A 34 -6.33 15.04 13.74
C LYS A 34 -7.15 14.48 12.57
N MET A 35 -6.48 14.01 11.52
CA MET A 35 -7.11 13.45 10.32
C MET A 35 -7.65 12.03 10.55
N ALA A 36 -7.19 11.34 11.59
CA ALA A 36 -7.54 9.95 11.90
C ALA A 36 -9.05 9.68 11.86
N THR A 37 -9.82 10.48 12.60
CA THR A 37 -11.26 10.30 12.73
C THR A 37 -12.00 10.61 11.43
N CYS A 38 -11.48 11.52 10.61
CA CYS A 38 -12.03 11.82 9.29
C CYS A 38 -11.86 10.63 8.34
N VAL A 39 -10.65 10.06 8.28
CA VAL A 39 -10.36 8.89 7.44
C VAL A 39 -11.21 7.70 7.85
N ARG A 40 -11.41 7.47 9.15
CA ARG A 40 -12.30 6.41 9.63
C ARG A 40 -13.73 6.60 9.13
N LYS A 41 -14.28 7.80 9.27
CA LYS A 41 -15.65 8.11 8.81
C LYS A 41 -15.80 7.91 7.30
N VAL A 42 -14.79 8.33 6.52
CA VAL A 42 -14.78 8.11 5.07
C VAL A 42 -14.86 6.61 4.75
N TYR A 43 -14.06 5.79 5.43
CA TYR A 43 -14.08 4.33 5.26
C TYR A 43 -15.41 3.68 5.67
N ASP A 44 -16.06 4.19 6.71
CA ASP A 44 -17.35 3.69 7.16
C ASP A 44 -18.49 4.04 6.18
N HIS A 45 -18.33 5.09 5.38
CA HIS A 45 -19.29 5.50 4.34
C HIS A 45 -19.15 4.77 3.01
N MET A 46 -18.09 3.97 2.82
CA MET A 46 -17.86 3.19 1.60
C MET A 46 -18.72 1.91 1.59
N PRO A 47 -19.37 1.58 0.46
CA PRO A 47 -20.11 0.32 0.31
C PRO A 47 -19.17 -0.89 0.31
N GLU A 48 -19.67 -2.06 0.70
CA GLU A 48 -18.98 -3.33 0.50
C GLU A 48 -19.22 -3.84 -0.94
N PRO A 49 -18.23 -4.45 -1.63
CA PRO A 49 -16.87 -4.79 -1.20
C PRO A 49 -15.88 -3.61 -1.33
N LYS A 50 -15.13 -3.31 -0.26
CA LYS A 50 -14.17 -2.21 -0.21
C LYS A 50 -12.73 -2.71 -0.04
N TRP A 51 -11.79 -2.00 -0.66
CA TRP A 51 -10.35 -2.28 -0.54
C TRP A 51 -9.57 -1.04 -0.11
N VAL A 52 -8.62 -1.23 0.80
CA VAL A 52 -7.73 -0.18 1.30
C VAL A 52 -6.31 -0.44 0.84
N ILE A 53 -5.76 0.50 0.08
CA ILE A 53 -4.36 0.50 -0.34
C ILE A 53 -3.59 1.53 0.50
N SER A 54 -2.65 1.07 1.31
CA SER A 54 -1.70 1.95 1.99
C SER A 54 -0.46 2.13 1.12
N MET A 55 -0.21 3.37 0.70
CA MET A 55 0.84 3.70 -0.25
C MET A 55 1.91 4.63 0.35
N GLY A 56 3.14 4.12 0.38
CA GLY A 56 4.32 4.85 0.83
C GLY A 56 4.63 4.66 2.32
N SER A 57 5.88 4.87 2.69
CA SER A 57 6.38 4.71 4.06
C SER A 57 5.60 5.51 5.11
N CYS A 58 5.13 6.71 4.75
CA CYS A 58 4.35 7.59 5.64
C CYS A 58 2.97 7.02 6.00
N ALA A 59 2.21 6.50 5.04
CA ALA A 59 0.90 5.91 5.29
C ALA A 59 1.03 4.58 6.04
N ASN A 60 2.05 3.81 5.67
CA ASN A 60 2.30 2.49 6.17
C ASN A 60 2.66 2.44 7.67
N TYR A 61 3.59 3.30 8.11
CA TYR A 61 4.08 3.28 9.49
C TYR A 61 4.44 4.67 10.05
N GLY A 62 3.99 5.77 9.41
CA GLY A 62 4.37 7.14 9.78
C GLY A 62 5.68 7.62 9.13
N GLY A 63 6.42 6.74 8.46
CA GLY A 63 7.57 7.09 7.62
C GLY A 63 8.65 7.87 8.38
N TYR A 64 9.11 8.96 7.75
CA TYR A 64 10.09 9.89 8.32
C TYR A 64 9.61 10.51 9.65
N TYR A 65 8.30 10.66 9.81
CA TYR A 65 7.67 11.30 10.97
C TYR A 65 7.31 10.32 12.08
N HIS A 66 7.78 9.06 12.05
CA HIS A 66 7.37 8.02 13.01
C HIS A 66 7.46 8.43 14.51
N TYR A 67 8.43 9.29 14.86
CA TYR A 67 8.65 9.79 16.21
C TYR A 67 7.93 11.11 16.53
N SER A 68 7.24 11.71 15.55
CA SER A 68 6.49 12.95 15.74
C SER A 68 5.17 12.67 16.48
N TYR A 69 4.83 13.54 17.44
CA TYR A 69 3.59 13.42 18.23
C TYR A 69 2.31 13.68 17.42
N SER A 70 2.42 14.29 16.24
CA SER A 70 1.30 14.74 15.42
C SER A 70 0.85 13.71 14.38
N VAL A 71 1.64 12.66 14.15
CA VAL A 71 1.38 11.68 13.09
C VAL A 71 1.01 10.32 13.64
N LEU A 72 0.23 9.58 12.86
CA LEU A 72 -0.10 8.20 13.15
C LEU A 72 1.06 7.30 12.73
N ARG A 73 1.28 6.25 13.53
CA ARG A 73 2.32 5.25 13.28
C ARG A 73 1.89 4.17 12.26
N GLY A 74 0.91 4.48 11.41
CA GLY A 74 0.36 3.59 10.38
C GLY A 74 -1.15 3.79 10.19
N ALA A 75 -1.61 3.71 8.93
CA ALA A 75 -3.02 3.78 8.55
C ALA A 75 -3.84 2.58 9.08
N ASP A 76 -3.17 1.44 9.26
CA ASP A 76 -3.74 0.19 9.80
C ASP A 76 -4.39 0.36 11.19
N ARG A 77 -3.93 1.33 11.97
CA ARG A 77 -4.51 1.62 13.31
C ARG A 77 -5.94 2.19 13.26
N ILE A 78 -6.40 2.62 12.09
CA ILE A 78 -7.68 3.32 11.93
C ILE A 78 -8.60 2.53 11.01
N ILE A 79 -8.05 2.07 9.89
CA ILE A 79 -8.77 1.32 8.87
C ILE A 79 -8.02 0.02 8.61
N PRO A 80 -8.71 -1.12 8.41
CA PRO A 80 -8.05 -2.35 8.01
C PRO A 80 -7.43 -2.13 6.62
N VAL A 81 -6.12 -2.35 6.49
CA VAL A 81 -5.43 -2.23 5.21
C VAL A 81 -5.37 -3.61 4.54
N ASP A 82 -5.69 -3.67 3.25
CA ASP A 82 -5.67 -4.92 2.48
C ASP A 82 -4.42 -5.03 1.59
N ILE A 83 -3.93 -3.89 1.07
CA ILE A 83 -2.79 -3.83 0.16
C ILE A 83 -1.74 -2.87 0.70
N TYR A 84 -0.51 -3.36 0.89
CA TYR A 84 0.61 -2.59 1.41
C TYR A 84 1.63 -2.30 0.30
N VAL A 85 1.90 -1.02 0.04
CA VAL A 85 2.85 -0.58 -0.99
C VAL A 85 4.02 0.15 -0.33
N PRO A 86 5.13 -0.53 0.01
CA PRO A 86 6.34 0.15 0.45
C PRO A 86 6.95 0.92 -0.73
N GLY A 87 6.77 2.24 -0.72
CA GLY A 87 7.44 3.16 -1.63
C GLY A 87 8.66 3.79 -0.95
N GLY A 88 9.83 3.70 -1.60
CA GLY A 88 11.07 4.32 -1.14
C GLY A 88 12.04 3.37 -0.43
N THR A 89 13.02 3.94 0.29
CA THR A 89 14.02 3.17 1.05
C THR A 89 13.42 2.65 2.36
N VAL A 90 13.57 1.35 2.62
CA VAL A 90 13.24 0.77 3.93
C VAL A 90 14.53 0.73 4.75
N THR A 91 14.56 1.42 5.89
CA THR A 91 15.75 1.41 6.75
C THR A 91 15.72 0.25 7.74
N ASN A 92 16.90 -0.17 8.21
CA ASN A 92 17.04 -1.21 9.24
C ASN A 92 16.28 -0.85 10.53
N LYS A 93 16.26 0.45 10.90
CA LYS A 93 15.51 0.94 12.06
C LYS A 93 14.00 0.77 11.90
N MET A 94 13.50 0.96 10.68
CA MET A 94 12.06 0.84 10.38
C MET A 94 11.62 -0.61 10.16
N ALA A 95 12.55 -1.56 10.06
CA ALA A 95 12.27 -2.97 9.79
C ALA A 95 11.22 -3.58 10.73
N THR A 96 11.42 -3.40 12.03
CA THR A 96 10.57 -3.96 13.08
C THR A 96 9.18 -3.33 13.08
N CYS A 97 9.07 -2.04 12.77
CA CYS A 97 7.79 -1.35 12.64
C CYS A 97 6.99 -1.89 11.46
N VAL A 98 7.64 -2.06 10.30
CA VAL A 98 7.00 -2.61 9.10
C VAL A 98 6.49 -4.03 9.34
N ARG A 99 7.27 -4.88 10.02
CA ARG A 99 6.84 -6.23 10.39
C ARG A 99 5.59 -6.22 11.26
N LYS A 100 5.61 -5.42 12.32
CA LYS A 100 4.49 -5.31 13.26
C LYS A 100 3.22 -4.84 12.57
N VAL A 101 3.31 -3.86 11.68
CA VAL A 101 2.15 -3.40 10.90
C VAL A 101 1.60 -4.55 10.05
N TYR A 102 2.46 -5.27 9.34
CA TYR A 102 2.05 -6.40 8.52
C TYR A 102 1.40 -7.54 9.34
N ASP A 103 1.86 -7.76 10.57
CA ASP A 103 1.28 -8.77 11.48
C ASP A 103 -0.11 -8.37 11.99
N HIS A 104 -0.38 -7.08 12.16
CA HIS A 104 -1.67 -6.58 12.62
C HIS A 104 -2.73 -6.49 11.52
N MET A 105 -2.33 -6.58 10.24
CA MET A 105 -3.25 -6.59 9.12
C MET A 105 -4.06 -7.90 9.04
N PRO A 106 -5.40 -7.81 8.80
CA PRO A 106 -6.26 -8.98 8.65
C PRO A 106 -5.96 -9.77 7.35
N GLU A 107 -6.24 -11.07 7.35
CA GLU A 107 -6.31 -11.86 6.10
C GLU A 107 -7.61 -11.52 5.35
N PRO A 108 -7.62 -11.39 4.00
CA PRO A 108 -6.53 -11.55 3.03
C PRO A 108 -5.71 -10.27 2.78
N LYS A 109 -4.38 -10.36 2.83
CA LYS A 109 -3.46 -9.24 2.64
C LYS A 109 -2.49 -9.43 1.46
N TRP A 110 -2.16 -8.35 0.79
CA TRP A 110 -1.24 -8.32 -0.35
C TRP A 110 -0.16 -7.25 -0.17
N VAL A 111 1.05 -7.52 -0.67
CA VAL A 111 2.16 -6.56 -0.61
C VAL A 111 2.73 -6.29 -2.01
N ILE A 112 2.70 -5.02 -2.45
CA ILE A 112 3.34 -4.58 -3.69
C ILE A 112 4.62 -3.82 -3.35
N SER A 113 5.78 -4.43 -3.53
CA SER A 113 7.04 -3.71 -3.38
C SER A 113 7.31 -2.81 -4.59
N MET A 114 7.45 -1.51 -4.35
CA MET A 114 7.54 -0.52 -5.41
C MET A 114 8.89 0.20 -5.39
N GLY A 115 9.64 0.02 -6.48
CA GLY A 115 10.89 0.69 -6.77
C GLY A 115 12.13 -0.09 -6.29
N SER A 116 13.28 0.25 -6.88
CA SER A 116 14.57 -0.40 -6.62
C SER A 116 14.96 -0.37 -5.13
N CYS A 117 14.65 0.75 -4.46
CA CYS A 117 14.91 0.95 -3.04
C CYS A 117 14.15 -0.03 -2.14
N ALA A 118 12.90 -0.37 -2.46
CA ALA A 118 12.11 -1.32 -1.68
C ALA A 118 12.43 -2.77 -2.07
N ASN A 119 12.66 -3.04 -3.36
CA ASN A 119 12.89 -4.39 -3.87
C ASN A 119 14.22 -4.97 -3.39
N TYR A 120 15.31 -4.19 -3.45
CA TYR A 120 16.66 -4.67 -3.11
C TYR A 120 17.58 -3.62 -2.46
N GLY A 121 17.05 -2.49 -1.98
CA GLY A 121 17.83 -1.39 -1.39
C GLY A 121 18.30 -0.32 -2.40
N GLY A 122 18.19 -0.58 -3.70
CA GLY A 122 18.39 0.40 -4.77
C GLY A 122 19.76 1.08 -4.75
N TYR A 123 19.78 2.38 -4.99
CA TYR A 123 21.00 3.21 -4.95
C TYR A 123 21.75 3.12 -3.61
N TYR A 124 21.04 2.80 -2.53
CA TYR A 124 21.58 2.74 -1.18
C TYR A 124 22.01 1.34 -0.75
N HIS A 125 22.12 0.37 -1.68
CA HIS A 125 22.37 -1.05 -1.38
C HIS A 125 23.58 -1.32 -0.46
N TYR A 126 24.64 -0.52 -0.61
CA TYR A 126 25.87 -0.63 0.19
C TYR A 126 25.84 0.16 1.50
N SER A 127 24.80 0.95 1.74
CA SER A 127 24.67 1.72 2.98
C SER A 127 24.24 0.83 4.14
N TYR A 128 24.79 1.09 5.33
CA TYR A 128 24.45 0.38 6.57
C TYR A 128 23.03 0.66 7.06
N SER A 129 22.40 1.73 6.55
CA SER A 129 21.13 2.23 7.05
C SER A 129 19.93 1.54 6.40
N VAL A 130 20.07 1.00 5.19
CA VAL A 130 18.96 0.44 4.42
C VAL A 130 18.94 -1.09 4.44
N LEU A 131 17.74 -1.63 4.33
CA LEU A 131 17.53 -3.03 4.07
C LEU A 131 17.77 -3.31 2.60
N ARG A 132 18.41 -4.45 2.32
CA ARG A 132 18.66 -4.93 0.96
C ARG A 132 17.43 -5.57 0.31
N GLY A 133 16.23 -5.17 0.72
CA GLY A 133 14.95 -5.68 0.26
C GLY A 133 13.89 -5.75 1.36
N ALA A 134 12.67 -5.32 1.04
CA ALA A 134 11.49 -5.43 1.90
C ALA A 134 11.10 -6.89 2.16
N ASP A 135 11.45 -7.79 1.23
CA ASP A 135 11.18 -9.24 1.29
C ASP A 135 11.81 -9.93 2.51
N ARG A 136 12.88 -9.35 3.06
CA ARG A 136 13.54 -9.85 4.27
C ARG A 136 12.67 -9.76 5.53
N ILE A 137 11.58 -9.00 5.47
CA ILE A 137 10.75 -8.67 6.64
C ILE A 137 9.31 -9.10 6.40
N ILE A 138 8.78 -8.76 5.22
CA ILE A 138 7.40 -9.02 4.83
C ILE A 138 7.41 -9.79 3.51
N PRO A 139 6.55 -10.79 3.34
CA PRO A 139 6.44 -11.49 2.06
C PRO A 139 5.89 -10.55 1.01
N VAL A 140 6.65 -10.34 -0.07
CA VAL A 140 6.22 -9.47 -1.18
C VAL A 140 5.54 -10.29 -2.27
N ASP A 141 4.37 -9.86 -2.70
CA ASP A 141 3.58 -10.56 -3.72
C ASP A 141 3.94 -10.18 -5.15
N ILE A 142 4.22 -8.88 -5.36
CA ILE A 142 4.50 -8.29 -6.66
C ILE A 142 5.59 -7.25 -6.49
N TYR A 143 6.57 -7.30 -7.39
CA TYR A 143 7.66 -6.35 -7.46
C TYR A 143 7.47 -5.44 -8.66
N VAL A 144 7.44 -4.13 -8.43
CA VAL A 144 7.43 -3.12 -9.47
C VAL A 144 8.83 -2.51 -9.58
N PRO A 145 9.59 -2.75 -10.66
CA PRO A 145 10.92 -2.18 -10.82
C PRO A 145 10.88 -0.70 -11.21
N GLY A 146 11.93 0.04 -10.82
CA GLY A 146 12.21 1.41 -11.26
C GLY A 146 12.69 2.36 -10.15
N CYS A 147 13.20 3.54 -10.50
CA CYS A 147 13.82 4.48 -9.54
C CYS A 147 13.66 5.96 -9.93
N PRO A 148 12.48 6.59 -9.76
CA PRO A 148 11.20 5.99 -9.40
C PRO A 148 10.58 5.19 -10.57
N PRO A 149 9.67 4.22 -10.30
CA PRO A 149 9.02 3.46 -11.37
C PRO A 149 8.22 4.35 -12.29
N THR A 150 8.22 4.01 -13.58
CA THR A 150 7.38 4.71 -14.54
C THR A 150 5.90 4.49 -14.20
N PRO A 151 5.02 5.45 -14.49
CA PRO A 151 3.59 5.29 -14.22
C PRO A 151 2.99 4.04 -14.88
N GLU A 152 3.48 3.64 -16.05
CA GLU A 152 3.06 2.42 -16.75
C GLU A 152 3.51 1.16 -16.03
N ALA A 153 4.73 1.14 -15.48
CA ALA A 153 5.23 0.00 -14.71
C ALA A 153 4.41 -0.19 -13.43
N LEU A 154 4.01 0.90 -12.78
CA LEU A 154 3.14 0.84 -11.62
C LEU A 154 1.74 0.34 -11.98
N LEU A 155 1.17 0.85 -13.07
CA LEU A 155 -0.13 0.40 -13.56
C LEU A 155 -0.12 -1.08 -13.93
N TYR A 156 0.95 -1.54 -14.58
CA TYR A 156 1.19 -2.95 -14.86
C TYR A 156 1.24 -3.78 -13.58
N GLY A 157 1.94 -3.30 -12.54
CA GLY A 157 1.99 -3.94 -11.23
C GLY A 157 0.61 -4.10 -10.58
N VAL A 158 -0.23 -3.05 -10.65
CA VAL A 158 -1.61 -3.10 -10.15
C VAL A 158 -2.48 -4.07 -10.97
N LEU A 159 -2.37 -4.06 -12.30
CA LEU A 159 -3.08 -5.00 -13.17
C LEU A 159 -2.66 -6.46 -12.92
N GLN A 160 -1.37 -6.68 -12.66
CA GLN A 160 -0.85 -7.99 -12.28
C GLN A 160 -1.42 -8.44 -10.92
N LEU A 161 -1.60 -7.51 -9.97
CA LEU A 161 -2.28 -7.80 -8.71
C LEU A 161 -3.74 -8.18 -8.93
N GLN A 162 -4.47 -7.40 -9.73
CA GLN A 162 -5.86 -7.72 -10.08
C GLN A 162 -5.97 -9.11 -10.70
N LYS A 163 -5.05 -9.50 -11.58
CA LYS A 163 -5.00 -10.85 -12.17
C LYS A 163 -4.65 -11.94 -11.13
N LYS A 164 -3.81 -11.63 -10.13
CA LYS A 164 -3.47 -12.53 -9.02
C LYS A 164 -4.69 -12.75 -8.12
N VAL A 165 -5.35 -11.67 -7.72
CA VAL A 165 -6.58 -11.69 -6.90
C VAL A 165 -7.73 -12.40 -7.63
N LYS A 166 -7.97 -12.11 -8.91
CA LYS A 166 -9.00 -12.82 -9.70
C LYS A 166 -8.77 -14.33 -9.81
N ARG A 167 -7.51 -14.78 -9.78
CA ARG A 167 -7.16 -16.22 -9.76
C ARG A 167 -7.43 -16.85 -8.41
N LEU A 168 -7.22 -16.11 -7.33
CA LEU A 168 -7.53 -16.53 -5.97
C LEU A 168 -9.03 -16.39 -5.74
N ARG A 169 -9.79 -17.35 -6.26
CA ARG A 169 -11.24 -17.46 -6.06
C ARG A 169 -11.55 -17.77 -4.58
N HIS A 170 -11.47 -16.75 -3.72
CA HIS A 170 -11.95 -16.83 -2.34
C HIS A 170 -13.45 -17.15 -2.29
N PHE A 171 -14.21 -16.78 -3.34
CA PHE A 171 -15.61 -17.16 -3.54
C PHE A 171 -15.85 -18.66 -3.82
N GLN A 172 -14.86 -19.43 -4.28
CA GLN A 172 -15.05 -20.88 -4.50
C GLN A 172 -14.89 -21.72 -3.23
N MET A 173 -14.19 -21.22 -2.20
CA MET A 173 -14.02 -21.98 -0.95
C MET A 173 -15.26 -21.93 -0.05
N TRP A 174 -16.06 -20.85 -0.12
CA TRP A 174 -17.34 -20.79 0.59
C TRP A 174 -18.39 -21.75 -0.01
N TYR A 175 -18.38 -21.98 -1.33
CA TYR A 175 -19.28 -22.95 -1.99
C TYR A 175 -18.84 -24.42 -1.84
N ARG A 176 -17.63 -24.68 -1.31
CA ARG A 176 -17.08 -26.03 -1.10
C ARG A 176 -16.94 -26.42 0.37
N LYS A 177 -17.44 -25.60 1.30
CA LYS A 177 -17.60 -25.94 2.72
C LYS A 177 -19.05 -26.26 3.03
#